data_AF-A0A6C0FAH3-F1
#
_entry.id   AF-A0A6C0FAH3-F1
#
_cell.length_a   1.000
_cell.length_b   1.000
_cell.length_c   1.000
_cell.angle_alpha   90.00
_cell.angle_beta   90.00
_cell.angle_gamma   90.00
#
_symmetry.space_group_name_H-M   'P 1'
#
loop_
_entity.id
_entity.type
_entity.pdbx_description
1 polymer ?
#
loop_
_entity_poly.entity_id
_entity_poly.type
_entity_poly.pdbx_seq_one_letter_code
_entity_poly.pdbx_strand_id
1 'polypeptide(L)'
;MIDKAIEFLNTEKMVKNSFYLTYVFLMTTATITFIEAMRTNDNKVRHILNLETCISVVAAFFYSKFMTMVEKPSIDYKEINMTRYVDWFITTPIMLLVLCLAFLYNTGGQLRFVTFLKILAMNFLMLFSGYAGETNLIDKTTGWITGMIFFLSLFGFIYYKFIAKKPLFDNKILYWSFFTFWICYGLVYYQQDKLKNVAFNYLDLFAKCFVGIFFWAYFTKVFTFKKGIY
;
A
#
# COMPACT_ATOMS: atom_id res chain seq x y z
N MET A 1 22.66 16.94 10.01
CA MET A 1 22.41 16.30 8.70
C MET A 1 20.94 15.89 8.57
N ILE A 2 20.37 15.27 9.61
CA ILE A 2 18.94 14.91 9.68
C ILE A 2 18.03 16.15 9.62
N ASP A 3 18.34 17.21 10.36
CA ASP A 3 17.49 18.43 10.38
C ASP A 3 17.38 19.10 9.01
N LYS A 4 18.49 19.19 8.28
CA LYS A 4 18.52 19.71 6.91
C LYS A 4 17.67 18.86 5.94
N ALA A 5 17.63 17.54 6.16
CA ALA A 5 16.79 16.65 5.36
C ALA A 5 15.30 16.85 5.69
N ILE A 6 14.94 17.00 6.96
CA ILE A 6 13.57 17.29 7.40
C ILE A 6 13.11 18.65 6.86
N GLU A 7 13.96 19.66 6.89
CA GLU A 7 13.68 20.99 6.34
C GLU A 7 13.41 20.92 4.83
N PHE A 8 14.26 20.21 4.09
CA PHE A 8 14.07 19.97 2.65
C PHE A 8 12.73 19.27 2.36
N LEU A 9 12.38 18.23 3.13
CA LEU A 9 11.12 17.49 3.00
C LEU A 9 9.88 18.33 3.34
N ASN A 10 10.04 19.42 4.11
CA ASN A 10 8.97 20.34 4.48
C ASN A 10 8.75 21.49 3.49
N THR A 11 9.47 21.53 2.36
CA THR A 11 9.28 22.59 1.35
C THR A 11 8.05 22.31 0.48
N GLU A 12 7.36 23.37 0.02
CA GLU A 12 6.19 23.22 -0.88
C GLU A 12 6.59 22.61 -2.23
N LYS A 13 7.78 22.95 -2.71
CA LYS A 13 8.37 22.33 -3.89
C LYS A 13 8.45 20.81 -3.71
N MET A 14 8.89 20.35 -2.54
CA MET A 14 8.98 18.93 -2.26
C MET A 14 7.61 18.25 -2.15
N VAL A 15 6.64 18.92 -1.52
CA VAL A 15 5.24 18.44 -1.50
C VAL A 15 4.75 18.20 -2.92
N LYS A 16 4.80 19.20 -3.80
CA LYS A 16 4.34 19.09 -5.20
C LYS A 16 5.10 18.02 -5.98
N ASN A 17 6.43 18.00 -5.87
CA ASN A 17 7.26 17.01 -6.55
C ASN A 17 6.97 15.58 -6.09
N SER A 18 6.71 15.37 -4.80
CA SER A 18 6.39 14.03 -4.28
C SER A 18 5.05 13.51 -4.82
N PHE A 19 4.03 14.36 -4.96
CA PHE A 19 2.77 13.97 -5.60
C PHE A 19 2.97 13.64 -7.08
N TYR A 20 3.68 14.50 -7.81
CA TYR A 20 3.96 14.28 -9.23
C TYR A 20 4.74 12.99 -9.48
N LEU A 21 5.80 12.77 -8.71
CA LEU A 21 6.64 11.57 -8.83
C LEU A 21 5.82 10.30 -8.59
N THR A 22 5.06 10.24 -7.49
CA THR A 22 4.23 9.07 -7.19
C THR A 22 3.16 8.86 -8.26
N TYR A 23 2.54 9.91 -8.79
CA TYR A 23 1.59 9.81 -9.90
C TYR A 23 2.20 9.13 -11.14
N VAL A 24 3.37 9.59 -11.58
CA VAL A 24 4.06 9.01 -12.76
C VAL A 24 4.43 7.55 -12.53
N PHE A 25 4.88 7.20 -11.32
CA PHE A 25 5.19 5.82 -10.97
C PHE A 25 3.95 4.92 -10.95
N LEU A 26 2.80 5.41 -10.45
CA LEU A 26 1.54 4.66 -10.47
C LEU A 26 1.09 4.36 -11.91
N MET A 27 1.17 5.34 -12.81
CA MET A 27 0.87 5.15 -14.23
C MET A 27 1.82 4.14 -14.88
N THR A 28 3.11 4.21 -14.55
CA THR A 28 4.13 3.25 -15.02
C THR A 28 3.82 1.84 -14.53
N THR A 29 3.56 1.65 -13.24
CA THR A 29 3.24 0.34 -12.65
C THR A 29 1.94 -0.22 -13.22
N ALA A 30 0.90 0.60 -13.39
CA ALA A 30 -0.35 0.19 -14.04
C ALA A 30 -0.09 -0.37 -15.45
N THR A 31 0.73 0.34 -16.23
CA THR A 31 1.07 -0.05 -17.61
C THR A 31 1.82 -1.38 -17.64
N ILE A 32 2.87 -1.53 -16.81
CA ILE A 32 3.69 -2.75 -16.77
C ILE A 32 2.86 -3.95 -16.34
N THR A 33 2.11 -3.82 -15.24
CA THR A 33 1.28 -4.92 -14.71
C THR A 33 0.18 -5.31 -15.69
N PHE A 34 -0.43 -4.35 -16.39
CA PHE A 34 -1.46 -4.60 -17.38
C PHE A 34 -0.92 -5.37 -18.59
N ILE A 35 0.22 -4.93 -19.14
CA ILE A 35 0.87 -5.60 -20.27
C ILE A 35 1.16 -7.06 -19.91
N GLU A 36 1.73 -7.31 -18.73
CA GLU A 36 2.03 -8.67 -18.30
C GLU A 36 0.78 -9.50 -18.03
N ALA A 37 -0.27 -8.91 -17.45
CA ALA A 37 -1.54 -9.61 -17.26
C ALA A 37 -2.14 -10.09 -18.59
N MET A 38 -2.02 -9.30 -19.66
CA MET A 38 -2.44 -9.71 -21.00
C MET A 38 -1.56 -10.80 -21.62
N ARG A 39 -0.26 -10.81 -21.30
CA ARG A 39 0.73 -11.71 -21.93
C ARG A 39 0.89 -13.05 -21.22
N THR A 40 0.71 -13.09 -19.91
CA THR A 40 0.97 -14.29 -19.13
C THR A 40 -0.02 -15.41 -19.48
N ASN A 41 0.47 -16.63 -19.58
CA ASN A 41 -0.35 -17.84 -19.80
C ASN A 41 -0.88 -18.43 -18.47
N ASP A 42 -0.37 -18.00 -17.32
CA ASP A 42 -0.84 -18.46 -16.02
C ASP A 42 -2.06 -17.65 -15.56
N ASN A 43 -3.21 -18.31 -15.47
CA ASN A 43 -4.46 -17.67 -15.08
C ASN A 43 -4.40 -17.05 -13.67
N LYS A 44 -3.71 -17.66 -12.71
CA LYS A 44 -3.60 -17.13 -11.34
C LYS A 44 -2.74 -15.88 -11.32
N VAL A 45 -1.61 -15.90 -12.03
CA VAL A 45 -0.75 -14.72 -12.20
C VAL A 45 -1.51 -13.61 -12.90
N ARG A 46 -2.27 -13.92 -13.96
CA ARG A 46 -3.12 -12.94 -14.66
C ARG A 46 -4.09 -12.25 -13.72
N HIS A 47 -4.81 -13.01 -12.89
CA HIS A 47 -5.75 -12.42 -11.94
C HIS A 47 -5.06 -11.52 -10.90
N ILE A 48 -3.90 -11.94 -10.38
CA ILE A 48 -3.11 -11.12 -9.45
C ILE A 48 -2.68 -9.81 -10.12
N LEU A 49 -2.10 -9.87 -11.31
CA LEU A 49 -1.61 -8.68 -12.01
C LEU A 49 -2.73 -7.75 -12.47
N ASN A 50 -3.89 -8.28 -12.87
CA ASN A 50 -5.07 -7.46 -13.16
C ASN A 50 -5.53 -6.65 -11.92
N LEU A 51 -5.49 -7.24 -10.73
CA LEU A 51 -5.83 -6.54 -9.49
C LEU A 51 -4.77 -5.48 -9.14
N GLU A 52 -3.49 -5.77 -9.34
CA GLU A 52 -2.40 -4.78 -9.20
C GLU A 52 -2.53 -3.61 -10.18
N THR A 53 -2.93 -3.87 -11.43
CA THR A 53 -3.30 -2.82 -12.38
C THR A 53 -4.44 -1.98 -11.83
N CYS A 54 -5.50 -2.61 -11.31
CA CYS A 54 -6.65 -1.90 -10.76
C CYS A 54 -6.24 -0.99 -9.58
N ILE A 55 -5.43 -1.50 -8.65
CA ILE A 55 -4.87 -0.71 -7.53
C ILE A 55 -4.13 0.52 -8.08
N SER A 56 -3.25 0.31 -9.06
CA SER A 56 -2.41 1.37 -9.62
C SER A 56 -3.22 2.43 -10.37
N VAL A 57 -4.24 2.03 -11.14
CA VAL A 57 -5.13 2.94 -11.86
C VAL A 57 -5.98 3.76 -10.90
N VAL A 58 -6.58 3.13 -9.88
CA VAL A 58 -7.37 3.84 -8.87
C VAL A 58 -6.51 4.84 -8.12
N ALA A 59 -5.33 4.43 -7.65
CA ALA A 59 -4.40 5.33 -6.98
C ALA A 59 -3.95 6.47 -7.92
N ALA A 60 -3.65 6.18 -9.19
CA ALA A 60 -3.29 7.21 -10.16
C ALA A 60 -4.41 8.26 -10.33
N PHE A 61 -5.68 7.84 -10.35
CA PHE A 61 -6.82 8.76 -10.36
C PHE A 61 -6.87 9.67 -9.13
N PHE A 62 -6.64 9.14 -7.93
CA PHE A 62 -6.56 9.98 -6.73
C PHE A 62 -5.36 10.92 -6.77
N TYR A 63 -4.22 10.46 -7.30
CA TYR A 63 -3.03 11.29 -7.48
C TYR A 63 -3.22 12.40 -8.51
N SER A 64 -3.97 12.17 -9.60
CA SER A 64 -4.33 13.26 -10.50
C SER A 64 -5.21 14.29 -9.80
N LYS A 65 -6.14 13.86 -8.93
CA LYS A 65 -6.92 14.77 -8.10
C LYS A 65 -6.04 15.53 -7.11
N PHE A 66 -5.11 14.87 -6.43
CA PHE A 66 -4.16 15.54 -5.53
C PHE A 66 -3.34 16.59 -6.25
N MET A 67 -2.93 16.35 -7.50
CA MET A 67 -2.20 17.35 -8.27
C MET A 67 -2.99 18.65 -8.40
N THR A 68 -4.28 18.56 -8.74
CA THR A 68 -5.15 19.76 -8.81
C THR A 68 -5.32 20.46 -7.46
N MET A 69 -5.26 19.71 -6.35
CA MET A 69 -5.36 20.27 -5.00
C MET A 69 -4.09 21.01 -4.59
N VAL A 70 -2.91 20.48 -4.91
CA VAL A 70 -1.62 21.11 -4.53
C VAL A 70 -1.20 22.25 -5.46
N GLU A 71 -1.83 22.38 -6.63
CA GLU A 71 -1.63 23.52 -7.54
C GLU A 71 -2.38 24.79 -7.10
N LYS A 72 -3.35 24.66 -6.18
CA LYS A 72 -4.07 25.82 -5.62
C LYS A 72 -3.12 26.77 -4.87
N PRO A 73 -3.42 28.08 -4.80
CA PRO A 73 -2.60 29.06 -4.07
C PRO A 73 -2.43 28.74 -2.58
N SER A 74 -3.46 28.16 -1.96
CA SER A 74 -3.42 27.64 -0.60
C SER A 74 -3.74 26.14 -0.61
N ILE A 75 -2.83 25.34 -0.05
CA ILE A 75 -2.97 23.88 0.00
C ILE A 75 -3.79 23.50 1.24
N ASP A 76 -4.96 22.92 1.03
CA ASP A 76 -5.77 22.33 2.10
C ASP A 76 -5.31 20.89 2.37
N TYR A 77 -4.39 20.75 3.33
CA TYR A 77 -3.89 19.43 3.73
C TYR A 77 -4.94 18.56 4.40
N LYS A 78 -5.98 19.15 5.01
CA LYS A 78 -7.07 18.37 5.60
C LYS A 78 -7.89 17.72 4.49
N GLU A 79 -8.26 18.47 3.45
CA GLU A 79 -8.97 17.92 2.27
C GLU A 79 -8.16 16.80 1.60
N ILE A 80 -6.84 17.00 1.45
CA ILE A 80 -5.94 15.98 0.87
C ILE A 80 -5.92 14.72 1.73
N ASN A 81 -5.70 14.84 3.05
CA ASN A 81 -5.65 13.68 3.95
C ASN A 81 -6.98 12.92 3.91
N MET A 82 -8.11 13.63 3.91
CA MET A 82 -9.46 13.05 3.84
C MET A 82 -9.68 12.30 2.52
N THR A 83 -9.27 12.90 1.40
CA THR A 83 -9.33 12.26 0.09
C THR A 83 -8.44 11.01 0.03
N ARG A 84 -7.31 11.00 0.75
CA ARG A 84 -6.43 9.83 0.86
C ARG A 84 -7.06 8.66 1.61
N TYR A 85 -7.87 8.91 2.64
CA TYR A 85 -8.65 7.85 3.28
C TYR A 85 -9.66 7.21 2.32
N VAL A 86 -10.21 7.97 1.36
CA VAL A 86 -11.10 7.42 0.32
C VAL A 86 -10.34 6.52 -0.64
N ASP A 87 -9.14 6.93 -1.09
CA ASP A 87 -8.23 6.06 -1.86
C ASP A 87 -7.97 4.77 -1.08
N TRP A 88 -7.46 4.87 0.15
CA TRP A 88 -7.08 3.72 0.95
C TRP A 88 -8.25 2.78 1.23
N PHE A 89 -9.46 3.31 1.42
CA PHE A 89 -10.65 2.51 1.60
C PHE A 89 -10.94 1.60 0.39
N ILE A 90 -10.55 2.03 -0.82
CA ILE A 90 -10.73 1.26 -2.06
C ILE A 90 -9.52 0.37 -2.35
N THR A 91 -8.30 0.91 -2.23
CA THR A 91 -7.08 0.21 -2.66
C THR A 91 -6.62 -0.85 -1.67
N THR A 92 -6.70 -0.59 -0.36
CA THR A 92 -6.18 -1.53 0.66
C THR A 92 -6.91 -2.89 0.69
N PRO A 93 -8.25 -3.00 0.54
CA PRO A 93 -8.91 -4.30 0.37
C PRO A 93 -8.36 -5.12 -0.80
N ILE A 94 -8.09 -4.47 -1.93
CA ILE A 94 -7.61 -5.13 -3.15
C ILE A 94 -6.15 -5.57 -2.96
N MET A 95 -5.32 -4.72 -2.35
CA MET A 95 -3.93 -5.06 -2.01
C MET A 95 -3.85 -6.28 -1.09
N LEU A 96 -4.73 -6.36 -0.08
CA LEU A 96 -4.80 -7.52 0.81
C LEU A 96 -5.29 -8.78 0.10
N LEU A 97 -6.20 -8.64 -0.88
CA LEU A 97 -6.63 -9.75 -1.73
C LEU A 97 -5.45 -10.29 -2.55
N VAL A 98 -4.71 -9.39 -3.23
CA VAL A 98 -3.52 -9.77 -4.00
C VAL A 98 -2.50 -10.48 -3.13
N LEU A 99 -2.19 -9.93 -1.95
CA LEU A 99 -1.25 -10.54 -1.01
C LEU A 99 -1.66 -11.97 -0.63
N CYS A 100 -2.94 -12.19 -0.30
CA CYS A 100 -3.47 -13.52 0.00
C CYS A 100 -3.37 -14.48 -1.19
N LEU A 101 -3.70 -14.01 -2.39
CA LEU A 101 -3.62 -14.80 -3.62
C LEU A 101 -2.17 -15.18 -3.96
N ALA A 102 -1.21 -14.27 -3.75
CA ALA A 102 0.21 -14.54 -3.93
C ALA A 102 0.71 -15.62 -2.95
N PHE A 103 0.30 -15.57 -1.68
CA PHE A 103 0.64 -16.64 -0.73
C PHE A 103 0.10 -18.01 -1.15
N LEU A 104 -1.15 -18.04 -1.66
CA LEU A 104 -1.83 -19.25 -2.12
C LEU A 104 -1.30 -19.75 -3.46
N TYR A 105 -0.75 -18.87 -4.30
CA TYR A 105 -0.03 -19.26 -5.50
C TYR A 105 1.18 -20.15 -5.15
N ASN A 106 1.93 -19.77 -4.11
CA ASN A 106 3.12 -20.50 -3.64
C ASN A 106 2.81 -21.74 -2.81
N THR A 107 1.72 -21.72 -2.05
CA THR A 107 1.38 -22.81 -1.11
C THR A 107 0.36 -23.80 -1.68
N GLY A 108 -0.39 -23.41 -2.71
CA GLY A 108 -1.55 -24.12 -3.22
C GLY A 108 -2.83 -23.81 -2.42
N GLY A 109 -3.98 -24.10 -3.02
CA GLY A 109 -5.30 -23.94 -2.39
C GLY A 109 -6.08 -22.72 -2.88
N GLN A 110 -7.14 -22.38 -2.12
CA GLN A 110 -8.08 -21.31 -2.43
C GLN A 110 -8.34 -20.43 -1.20
N LEU A 111 -8.62 -19.15 -1.43
CA LEU A 111 -8.94 -18.21 -0.37
C LEU A 111 -10.38 -18.44 0.09
N ARG A 112 -10.55 -18.85 1.35
CA ARG A 112 -11.89 -18.99 1.94
C ARG A 112 -12.52 -17.61 2.13
N PHE A 113 -13.76 -17.46 1.67
CA PHE A 113 -14.52 -16.21 1.78
C PHE A 113 -14.55 -15.63 3.20
N VAL A 114 -14.86 -16.47 4.21
CA VAL A 114 -14.89 -16.05 5.62
C VAL A 114 -13.52 -15.58 6.12
N THR A 115 -12.42 -16.17 5.63
CA THR A 115 -11.07 -15.70 5.98
C THR A 115 -10.86 -14.30 5.44
N PHE A 116 -11.25 -14.04 4.19
CA PHE A 116 -11.09 -12.73 3.57
C PHE A 116 -12.01 -11.69 4.21
N LEU A 117 -13.24 -12.03 4.57
CA LEU A 117 -14.13 -11.12 5.32
C LEU A 117 -13.53 -10.65 6.65
N LYS A 118 -12.86 -11.54 7.39
CA LYS A 118 -12.17 -11.14 8.63
C LYS A 118 -11.03 -10.16 8.35
N ILE A 119 -10.25 -10.40 7.30
CA ILE A 119 -9.18 -9.51 6.83
C ILE A 119 -9.75 -8.14 6.49
N LEU A 120 -10.84 -8.09 5.72
CA LEU A 120 -11.52 -6.84 5.37
C LEU A 120 -12.05 -6.10 6.59
N ALA A 121 -12.70 -6.80 7.51
CA ALA A 121 -13.23 -6.19 8.73
C ALA A 121 -12.13 -5.51 9.54
N MET A 122 -11.00 -6.18 9.78
CA MET A 122 -9.86 -5.59 10.50
C MET A 122 -9.24 -4.43 9.73
N ASN A 123 -9.14 -4.51 8.39
CA ASN A 123 -8.65 -3.42 7.55
C ASN A 123 -9.54 -2.18 7.63
N PHE A 124 -10.86 -2.34 7.53
CA PHE A 124 -11.78 -1.21 7.61
C PHE A 124 -11.82 -0.59 9.00
N LEU A 125 -11.76 -1.40 10.07
CA LEU A 125 -11.70 -0.89 11.44
C LEU A 125 -10.40 -0.11 11.69
N MET A 126 -9.27 -0.57 11.15
CA MET A 126 -8.00 0.15 11.17
C MET A 126 -8.13 1.52 10.49
N LEU A 127 -8.66 1.57 9.25
CA LEU A 127 -8.81 2.81 8.49
C LEU A 127 -9.82 3.77 9.14
N PHE A 128 -10.96 3.25 9.60
CA PHE A 128 -11.99 4.04 10.26
C PHE A 128 -11.46 4.70 11.53
N SER A 129 -10.66 3.97 12.33
CA SER A 129 -10.04 4.53 13.54
C SER A 129 -9.10 5.69 13.22
N GLY A 130 -8.24 5.53 12.20
CA GLY A 130 -7.34 6.61 11.75
C GLY A 130 -8.09 7.82 11.20
N TYR A 131 -9.15 7.57 10.42
CA TYR A 131 -10.03 8.61 9.88
C TYR A 131 -10.75 9.39 10.98
N ALA A 132 -11.28 8.68 11.98
CA ALA A 132 -11.96 9.29 13.13
C ALA A 132 -11.01 10.22 13.92
N GLY A 133 -9.73 9.84 14.04
CA GLY A 133 -8.70 10.71 14.64
C GLY A 133 -8.34 11.93 13.79
N GLU A 134 -8.23 11.79 12.46
CA GLU A 134 -7.90 12.94 11.56
C GLU A 134 -9.08 13.91 11.38
N THR A 135 -10.32 13.44 11.60
CA THR A 135 -11.53 14.26 11.58
C THR A 135 -11.87 14.89 12.93
N ASN A 136 -11.13 14.56 13.99
CA ASN A 136 -11.45 14.92 15.38
C ASN A 136 -12.81 14.38 15.87
N LEU A 137 -13.34 13.29 15.30
CA LEU A 137 -14.50 12.58 15.85
C LEU A 137 -14.16 11.92 17.19
N ILE A 138 -12.90 11.50 17.33
CA ILE A 138 -12.25 11.08 18.57
C ILE A 138 -10.91 11.79 18.68
N ASP A 139 -10.29 11.76 19.86
CA ASP A 139 -8.95 12.31 19.98
C ASP A 139 -7.96 11.53 19.11
N LYS A 140 -6.99 12.26 18.54
CA LYS A 140 -6.04 11.73 17.56
C LYS A 140 -5.24 10.54 18.11
N THR A 141 -4.98 10.50 19.42
CA THR A 141 -4.24 9.43 20.09
C THR A 141 -5.05 8.16 20.22
N THR A 142 -6.29 8.24 20.64
CA THR A 142 -7.20 7.09 20.66
C THR A 142 -7.40 6.53 19.27
N GLY A 143 -7.59 7.38 18.25
CA GLY A 143 -7.71 6.94 16.85
C GLY A 143 -6.46 6.21 16.36
N TRP A 144 -5.28 6.74 16.67
CA TRP A 144 -4.00 6.12 16.33
C TRP A 144 -3.79 4.77 17.04
N ILE A 145 -3.93 4.72 18.37
CA ILE A 145 -3.74 3.49 19.16
C ILE A 145 -4.70 2.39 18.69
N THR A 146 -5.97 2.74 18.52
CA THR A 146 -7.00 1.79 18.06
C THR A 146 -6.68 1.28 16.65
N GLY A 147 -6.25 2.17 15.75
CA GLY A 147 -5.79 1.80 14.42
C GLY A 147 -4.59 0.84 14.46
N MET A 148 -3.61 1.09 15.32
CA MET A 148 -2.44 0.22 15.50
C MET A 148 -2.80 -1.17 16.04
N ILE A 149 -3.76 -1.26 16.95
CA ILE A 149 -4.27 -2.56 17.45
C ILE A 149 -4.90 -3.37 16.32
N PHE A 150 -5.75 -2.74 15.48
CA PHE A 150 -6.35 -3.42 14.33
C PHE A 150 -5.31 -3.78 13.27
N PHE A 151 -4.31 -2.93 13.03
CA PHE A 151 -3.18 -3.23 12.14
C PHE A 151 -2.41 -4.47 12.58
N LEU A 152 -2.00 -4.52 13.85
CA LEU A 152 -1.26 -5.67 14.41
C LEU A 152 -2.12 -6.94 14.40
N SER A 153 -3.42 -6.82 14.67
CA SER A 153 -4.38 -7.93 14.62
C SER A 153 -4.54 -8.46 13.19
N LEU A 154 -4.67 -7.57 12.20
CA LEU A 154 -4.77 -7.89 10.77
C LEU A 154 -3.55 -8.69 10.30
N PHE A 155 -2.35 -8.15 10.51
CA PHE A 155 -1.12 -8.81 10.05
C PHE A 155 -0.78 -10.05 10.88
N GLY A 156 -1.06 -10.05 12.19
CA GLY A 156 -0.94 -11.24 13.02
C GLY A 156 -1.84 -12.38 12.54
N PHE A 157 -3.09 -12.08 12.16
CA PHE A 157 -4.01 -13.06 11.59
C PHE A 157 -3.54 -13.59 10.23
N ILE A 158 -3.08 -12.71 9.34
CA ILE A 158 -2.52 -13.10 8.04
C ILE A 158 -1.30 -14.02 8.23
N TYR A 159 -0.38 -13.67 9.13
CA TYR A 159 0.80 -14.47 9.44
C TYR A 159 0.40 -15.87 9.90
N TYR A 160 -0.51 -15.95 10.88
CA TYR A 160 -0.98 -17.22 11.42
C TYR A 160 -1.65 -18.10 10.34
N LYS A 161 -2.42 -17.49 9.42
CA LYS A 161 -3.15 -18.23 8.39
C LYS A 161 -2.30 -18.69 7.22
N PHE A 162 -1.40 -17.85 6.72
CA PHE A 162 -0.71 -18.09 5.46
C PHE A 162 0.78 -18.39 5.59
N ILE A 163 1.41 -18.03 6.72
CA ILE A 163 2.87 -18.10 6.90
C ILE A 163 3.27 -19.17 7.93
N ALA A 164 2.64 -19.16 9.10
CA ALA A 164 3.10 -19.93 10.27
C ALA A 164 3.18 -21.44 10.02
N LYS A 165 2.21 -22.01 9.29
CA LYS A 165 2.13 -23.46 9.04
C LYS A 165 3.11 -23.95 7.98
N LYS A 166 3.39 -23.14 6.97
CA LYS A 166 4.28 -23.50 5.85
C LYS A 166 5.17 -22.30 5.51
N PRO A 167 6.28 -22.11 6.26
CA PRO A 167 7.09 -20.90 6.23
C PRO A 167 8.00 -20.83 4.98
N LEU A 168 7.41 -20.75 3.79
CA LEU A 168 8.12 -20.54 2.53
C LEU A 168 8.83 -19.19 2.51
N PHE A 169 10.05 -19.17 1.98
CA PHE A 169 10.89 -17.96 1.91
C PHE A 169 10.19 -16.82 1.18
N ASP A 170 9.66 -17.08 -0.02
CA ASP A 170 8.96 -16.09 -0.84
C ASP A 170 7.75 -15.47 -0.12
N ASN A 171 6.95 -16.29 0.56
CA ASN A 171 5.81 -15.81 1.34
C ASN A 171 6.25 -14.96 2.54
N LYS A 172 7.37 -15.29 3.19
CA LYS A 172 7.92 -14.45 4.27
C LYS A 172 8.36 -13.10 3.76
N ILE A 173 9.06 -13.04 2.62
CA ILE A 173 9.48 -11.78 2.01
C ILE A 173 8.24 -10.92 1.72
N LEU A 174 7.26 -11.46 1.01
CA LEU A 174 6.01 -10.77 0.69
C LEU A 174 5.31 -10.23 1.94
N TYR A 175 5.16 -11.08 2.97
CA TYR A 175 4.55 -10.68 4.24
C TYR A 175 5.29 -9.52 4.91
N TRP A 176 6.61 -9.65 5.08
CA TRP A 176 7.41 -8.66 5.80
C TRP A 176 7.56 -7.35 5.02
N SER A 177 7.59 -7.39 3.69
CA SER A 177 7.55 -6.18 2.87
C SER A 177 6.26 -5.38 3.11
N PHE A 178 5.09 -6.04 3.04
CA PHE A 178 3.81 -5.36 3.31
C PHE A 178 3.73 -4.83 4.73
N PHE A 179 4.05 -5.67 5.73
CA PHE A 179 4.02 -5.27 7.13
C PHE A 179 4.89 -4.03 7.38
N THR A 180 6.12 -4.04 6.86
CA THR A 180 7.10 -2.97 7.08
C THR A 180 6.69 -1.66 6.39
N PHE A 181 6.20 -1.71 5.16
CA PHE A 181 5.75 -0.48 4.49
C PHE A 181 4.47 0.07 5.12
N TRP A 182 3.54 -0.79 5.53
CA TRP A 182 2.26 -0.34 6.09
C TRP A 182 2.39 0.22 7.51
N ILE A 183 3.24 -0.36 8.36
CA ILE A 183 3.42 0.18 9.73
C ILE A 183 3.96 1.61 9.70
N CYS A 184 4.77 1.96 8.69
CA CYS A 184 5.30 3.31 8.54
C CYS A 184 4.21 4.37 8.35
N TYR A 185 3.04 4.05 7.81
CA TYR A 185 1.92 4.99 7.75
C TYR A 185 1.43 5.36 9.16
N GLY A 186 1.35 4.38 10.05
CA GLY A 186 1.03 4.60 11.47
C GLY A 186 2.09 5.43 12.17
N LEU A 187 3.37 5.22 11.88
CA LEU A 187 4.47 6.00 12.47
C LEU A 187 4.49 7.47 12.01
N VAL A 188 4.07 7.72 10.77
CA VAL A 188 4.02 9.05 10.15
C VAL A 188 2.76 9.84 10.55
N TYR A 189 1.76 9.18 11.11
CA TYR A 189 0.43 9.75 11.41
C TYR A 189 0.45 11.07 12.22
N TYR A 190 1.42 11.23 13.13
CA TYR A 190 1.57 12.43 13.97
C TYR A 190 2.40 13.56 13.36
N GLN A 191 2.99 13.35 12.19
CA GLN A 191 3.86 14.35 11.59
C GLN A 191 3.07 15.58 11.14
N GLN A 192 3.78 16.71 11.02
CA GLN A 192 3.24 17.95 10.47
C GLN A 192 2.81 17.76 9.01
N ASP A 193 1.82 18.53 8.55
CA ASP A 193 1.10 18.25 7.31
C ASP A 193 1.97 18.10 6.06
N LYS A 194 3.00 18.95 5.90
CA LYS A 194 3.93 18.89 4.75
C LYS A 194 4.73 17.59 4.77
N LEU A 195 5.49 17.34 5.84
CA LEU A 195 6.26 16.12 6.03
C LEU A 195 5.37 14.87 5.96
N LYS A 196 4.20 14.89 6.60
CA LYS A 196 3.22 13.79 6.61
C LYS A 196 2.80 13.42 5.19
N ASN A 197 2.43 14.40 4.37
CA ASN A 197 2.01 14.14 3.00
C ASN A 197 3.15 13.72 2.07
N VAL A 198 4.34 14.30 2.21
CA VAL A 198 5.53 13.83 1.47
C VAL A 198 5.84 12.39 1.83
N ALA A 199 5.82 12.05 3.11
CA ALA A 199 6.05 10.69 3.59
C ALA A 199 4.96 9.73 3.10
N PHE A 200 3.68 10.08 3.17
CA PHE A 200 2.61 9.26 2.57
C PHE A 200 2.79 9.05 1.08
N ASN A 201 3.24 10.07 0.32
CA ASN A 201 3.48 9.92 -1.10
C ASN A 201 4.59 8.93 -1.43
N TYR A 202 5.69 8.96 -0.68
CA TYR A 202 6.73 7.95 -0.82
C TYR A 202 6.28 6.57 -0.36
N LEU A 203 5.55 6.49 0.75
CA LEU A 203 5.01 5.22 1.22
C LEU A 203 4.03 4.61 0.20
N ASP A 204 3.23 5.41 -0.49
CA ASP A 204 2.34 4.95 -1.56
C ASP A 204 3.17 4.45 -2.76
N LEU A 205 4.26 5.13 -3.11
CA LEU A 205 5.21 4.68 -4.13
C LEU A 205 5.82 3.32 -3.78
N PHE A 206 6.23 3.09 -2.53
CA PHE A 206 6.76 1.79 -2.11
C PHE A 206 5.67 0.71 -2.03
N ALA A 207 4.57 1.01 -1.34
CA ALA A 207 3.54 0.03 -1.01
C ALA A 207 2.66 -0.36 -2.21
N LYS A 208 2.53 0.51 -3.23
CA LYS A 208 1.74 0.25 -4.44
C LYS A 208 2.65 0.04 -5.65
N CYS A 209 3.53 0.99 -5.97
CA CYS A 209 4.30 0.92 -7.21
C CYS A 209 5.39 -0.15 -7.16
N PHE A 210 6.24 -0.12 -6.13
CA PHE A 210 7.36 -1.06 -6.02
C PHE A 210 6.90 -2.46 -5.69
N VAL A 211 5.87 -2.62 -4.86
CA VAL A 211 5.22 -3.91 -4.64
C VAL A 211 4.60 -4.47 -5.93
N GLY A 212 3.90 -3.65 -6.72
CA GLY A 212 3.35 -4.08 -8.01
C GLY A 212 4.43 -4.52 -9.00
N ILE A 213 5.52 -3.75 -9.10
CA ILE A 213 6.70 -4.12 -9.92
C ILE A 213 7.37 -5.38 -9.37
N PHE A 214 7.45 -5.53 -8.04
CA PHE A 214 7.96 -6.73 -7.40
C PHE A 214 7.13 -7.95 -7.77
N PHE A 215 5.79 -7.87 -7.73
CA PHE A 215 4.92 -8.96 -8.18
C PHE A 215 5.13 -9.29 -9.66
N TRP A 216 5.20 -8.28 -10.51
CA TRP A 216 5.53 -8.46 -11.93
C TRP A 216 6.84 -9.23 -12.09
N ALA A 217 7.93 -8.77 -11.47
CA ALA A 217 9.26 -9.39 -11.60
C ALA A 217 9.31 -10.80 -10.99
N TYR A 218 8.58 -11.03 -9.88
CA TYR A 218 8.47 -12.31 -9.21
C TYR A 218 7.77 -13.35 -10.08
N PHE A 219 6.59 -13.03 -10.62
CA PHE A 219 5.81 -14.00 -11.41
C PHE A 219 6.38 -14.24 -12.81
N THR A 220 7.05 -13.25 -13.39
CA THR A 220 7.77 -13.38 -14.67
C THR A 220 9.12 -14.08 -14.53
N LYS A 221 9.58 -14.32 -13.29
CA LYS A 221 10.88 -14.93 -12.97
C LYS A 221 12.08 -14.16 -13.54
N VAL A 222 11.93 -12.85 -13.74
CA VAL A 222 13.04 -11.96 -14.11
C VAL A 222 14.13 -11.99 -13.03
N PHE A 223 13.73 -12.11 -11.76
CA PHE A 223 14.63 -12.40 -10.65
C PHE A 223 14.38 -13.80 -10.11
N THR A 224 15.45 -14.56 -9.88
CA THR A 224 15.39 -15.84 -9.17
C THR A 224 16.02 -15.65 -7.78
N PHE A 225 15.25 -15.90 -6.72
CA PHE A 225 15.74 -15.86 -5.34
C PHE A 225 16.46 -17.15 -4.92
N LYS A 226 16.53 -18.16 -5.79
CA LYS A 226 17.43 -19.29 -5.60
C LYS A 226 18.85 -18.80 -5.85
N LYS A 227 19.74 -18.99 -4.88
CA LYS A 227 21.18 -19.05 -5.16
C LYS A 227 21.34 -20.07 -6.29
N GLY A 228 21.65 -19.59 -7.50
CA GLY A 228 22.04 -20.48 -8.58
C GLY A 228 23.23 -21.28 -8.06
N ILE A 229 23.04 -22.58 -7.89
CA ILE A 229 24.16 -23.50 -7.98
C ILE A 229 24.36 -23.60 -9.49
N TYR A 230 25.26 -22.76 -10.02
CA TYR A 230 25.92 -23.03 -11.28
C TYR A 230 26.90 -24.17 -11.06
#